data_AF-A0A842V5C5-F1
#
_entry.id   AF-A0A842V5C5-F1
#
_cell.length_a   1.000
_cell.length_b   1.000
_cell.length_c   1.000
_cell.angle_alpha   90.00
_cell.angle_beta   90.00
_cell.angle_gamma   90.00
#
_symmetry.space_group_name_H-M   'P 1'
#
loop_
_entity.id
_entity.type
_entity.pdbx_description
1 polymer ?
#
loop_
_entity_poly.entity_id
_entity_poly.type
_entity_poly.pdbx_seq_one_letter_code
_entity_poly.pdbx_strand_id
1 'polypeptide(L)'
;MGLLGVRGEQRIINDHILYYAVYHTPCLLIDAANCANPHKLYPLAREEQLYNIHVIEVELLYVFRDVLLRCHRFAQQRAVRHILLTTFNQLFHYQDAKENDNIHEHAWELLRTLGQRYDVRVGIHHRHEARARRFCDAIITQHSLAGY
;
A
#
# COMPACT_ATOMS: atom_id res chain seq x y z
N MET A 1 1.07 8.00 13.93
CA MET A 1 0.22 7.57 12.80
C MET A 1 0.13 6.05 12.85
N GLY A 2 -0.71 5.43 12.01
CA GLY A 2 -0.97 3.99 12.11
C GLY A 2 -0.86 3.26 10.78
N LEU A 3 -0.74 1.93 10.85
CA LEU A 3 -0.85 1.04 9.70
C LEU A 3 -2.31 0.57 9.58
N LEU A 4 -2.99 1.01 8.52
CA LEU A 4 -4.37 0.65 8.25
C LEU A 4 -4.46 -0.34 7.09
N GLY A 5 -5.21 -1.41 7.32
CA GLY A 5 -5.51 -2.41 6.32
C GLY A 5 -6.84 -2.15 5.61
N VAL A 6 -6.86 -2.10 4.28
CA VAL A 6 -8.09 -1.98 3.47
C VAL A 6 -8.45 -3.35 2.91
N ARG A 7 -9.51 -3.96 3.45
CA ARG A 7 -9.95 -5.32 3.09
C ARG A 7 -11.02 -5.33 2.01
N GLY A 8 -10.87 -6.22 1.03
CA GLY A 8 -11.86 -6.48 -0.02
C GLY A 8 -11.41 -7.52 -1.05
N GLU A 9 -12.02 -7.45 -2.24
CA GLU A 9 -11.53 -8.10 -3.45
C GLU A 9 -10.41 -7.28 -4.08
N GLN A 10 -9.41 -7.92 -4.69
CA GLN A 10 -8.18 -7.27 -5.15
C GLN A 10 -8.45 -6.04 -6.03
N ARG A 11 -9.30 -6.19 -7.05
CA ARG A 11 -9.66 -5.08 -7.96
C ARG A 11 -10.27 -3.90 -7.19
N ILE A 12 -11.22 -4.18 -6.30
CA ILE A 12 -11.94 -3.16 -5.53
C ILE A 12 -11.00 -2.43 -4.58
N ILE A 13 -10.13 -3.17 -3.89
CA ILE A 13 -9.13 -2.58 -2.98
C ILE A 13 -8.18 -1.67 -3.75
N ASN A 14 -7.68 -2.12 -4.89
CA ASN A 14 -6.69 -1.37 -5.66
C ASN A 14 -7.30 -0.09 -6.23
N ASP A 15 -8.53 -0.15 -6.74
CA ASP A 15 -9.29 1.04 -7.13
C ASP A 15 -9.46 1.99 -5.94
N HIS A 16 -9.83 1.45 -4.77
CA HIS A 16 -9.98 2.25 -3.55
C HIS A 16 -8.66 2.93 -3.12
N ILE A 17 -7.54 2.22 -3.16
CA ILE A 17 -6.21 2.76 -2.86
C ILE A 17 -5.87 3.91 -3.82
N LEU A 18 -6.19 3.75 -5.11
CA LEU A 18 -6.01 4.79 -6.13
C LEU A 18 -6.89 6.02 -5.87
N TYR A 19 -8.17 5.84 -5.55
CA TYR A 19 -9.05 6.95 -5.19
C TYR A 19 -8.54 7.68 -3.94
N TYR A 20 -8.11 6.95 -2.92
CA TYR A 20 -7.56 7.56 -1.71
C TYR A 20 -6.33 8.43 -2.01
N ALA A 21 -5.47 7.99 -2.94
CA ALA A 21 -4.29 8.74 -3.39
C ALA A 21 -4.65 10.14 -3.91
N VAL A 22 -5.72 10.27 -4.67
CA VAL A 22 -6.18 11.56 -5.24
C VAL A 22 -6.57 12.57 -4.16
N TYR A 23 -7.20 12.11 -3.09
CA TYR A 23 -7.65 12.99 -2.00
C TYR A 23 -6.56 13.29 -0.97
N HIS A 24 -5.43 12.60 -1.01
CA HIS A 24 -4.38 12.65 0.02
C HIS A 24 -2.99 12.94 -0.56
N THR A 25 -2.92 13.88 -1.51
CA THR A 25 -1.66 14.35 -2.08
C THR A 25 -0.94 15.35 -1.15
N PRO A 26 0.40 15.41 -1.16
CA PRO A 26 1.31 14.51 -1.86
C PRO A 26 1.42 13.15 -1.17
N CYS A 27 1.38 12.08 -1.96
CA CYS A 27 1.48 10.70 -1.47
C CYS A 27 2.46 9.86 -2.28
N LEU A 28 2.95 8.80 -1.65
CA LEU A 28 3.68 7.73 -2.32
C LEU A 28 2.75 6.52 -2.48
N LEU A 29 2.62 6.01 -3.69
CA LEU A 29 1.92 4.78 -4.04
C LEU A 29 2.94 3.72 -4.44
N ILE A 30 3.06 2.67 -3.64
CA ILE A 30 3.85 1.47 -3.95
C ILE A 30 2.92 0.50 -4.66
N ASP A 31 3.19 0.23 -5.93
CA ASP A 31 2.37 -0.68 -6.73
C ASP A 31 2.98 -2.06 -6.83
N ALA A 32 2.55 -2.95 -5.93
CA ALA A 32 2.92 -4.36 -5.94
C ALA A 32 2.02 -5.21 -6.86
N ALA A 33 0.83 -4.71 -7.20
CA ALA A 33 -0.20 -5.43 -7.95
C ALA A 33 -0.23 -5.10 -9.45
N ASN A 34 0.69 -4.25 -9.92
CA ASN A 34 0.78 -3.79 -11.30
C ASN A 34 -0.58 -3.30 -11.86
N CYS A 35 -1.18 -2.38 -11.11
CA CYS A 35 -2.53 -1.88 -11.39
C CYS A 35 -2.67 -0.37 -11.17
N ALA A 36 -1.65 0.28 -10.60
CA ALA A 36 -1.66 1.69 -10.29
C ALA A 36 -1.56 2.50 -11.59
N ASN A 37 -2.69 3.03 -12.04
CA ASN A 37 -2.72 3.99 -13.13
C ASN A 37 -3.57 5.21 -12.72
N PRO A 38 -2.94 6.23 -12.09
CA PRO A 38 -3.63 7.45 -11.67
C PRO A 38 -4.32 8.19 -12.82
N HIS A 39 -3.86 8.07 -14.07
CA HIS A 39 -4.48 8.71 -15.22
C HIS A 39 -5.89 8.18 -15.53
N LYS A 40 -6.23 6.97 -15.08
CA LYS A 40 -7.62 6.45 -15.19
C LYS A 40 -8.62 7.27 -14.38
N LEU A 41 -8.15 8.10 -13.46
CA LEU A 41 -8.99 8.96 -12.62
C LEU A 41 -9.26 10.32 -13.26
N TYR A 42 -8.78 10.59 -14.48
CA TYR A 42 -9.19 11.78 -15.23
C TYR A 42 -10.60 11.61 -15.79
N PRO A 43 -11.49 12.63 -15.75
CA PRO A 43 -11.30 14.00 -15.24
C PRO A 43 -11.68 14.18 -13.76
N LEU A 44 -11.91 13.09 -13.01
CA LEU A 44 -12.31 13.15 -11.59
C LEU A 44 -11.24 13.80 -10.70
N ALA A 45 -9.96 13.67 -11.08
CA ALA A 45 -8.82 14.30 -10.42
C ALA A 45 -8.24 15.46 -11.26
N ARG A 46 -7.83 16.54 -10.60
CA ARG A 46 -7.10 17.64 -11.25
C ARG A 46 -5.68 17.18 -11.60
N GLU A 47 -5.12 17.76 -12.65
CA GLU A 47 -3.77 17.46 -13.12
C GLU A 47 -2.70 17.64 -12.02
N GLU A 48 -2.80 18.71 -11.24
CA GLU A 48 -1.92 18.96 -10.08
C GLU A 48 -1.98 17.85 -9.03
N GLN A 49 -3.15 17.23 -8.81
CA GLN A 49 -3.26 16.11 -7.87
C GLN A 49 -2.54 14.89 -8.44
N LEU A 50 -2.74 14.60 -9.74
CA LEU A 50 -2.10 13.47 -10.40
C LEU A 50 -0.56 13.59 -10.37
N TYR A 51 0.00 14.79 -10.57
CA TYR A 51 1.45 15.01 -10.47
C TYR A 51 2.04 14.81 -9.06
N ASN A 52 1.21 14.95 -8.03
CA ASN A 52 1.61 14.77 -6.62
C ASN A 52 1.35 13.35 -6.11
N ILE A 53 0.96 12.42 -6.97
CA ILE A 53 0.93 10.98 -6.69
C ILE A 53 2.21 10.38 -7.25
N HIS A 54 3.16 10.06 -6.36
CA HIS A 54 4.41 9.42 -6.77
C HIS A 54 4.22 7.90 -6.79
N VAL A 55 4.37 7.27 -7.95
CA VAL A 55 4.22 5.82 -8.09
C VAL A 55 5.59 5.13 -8.13
N ILE A 56 5.75 4.06 -7.36
CA ILE A 56 6.88 3.14 -7.45
C ILE A 56 6.32 1.75 -7.77
N GLU A 57 6.60 1.27 -8.98
CA GLU A 57 6.23 -0.07 -9.41
C GLU A 57 7.17 -1.12 -8.79
N VAL A 58 6.59 -2.21 -8.34
CA VAL A 58 7.30 -3.30 -7.65
C VAL A 58 6.82 -4.64 -8.18
N GLU A 59 7.63 -5.25 -9.04
CA GLU A 59 7.30 -6.54 -9.65
C GLU A 59 7.96 -7.73 -8.94
N LEU A 60 8.95 -7.47 -8.09
CA LEU A 60 9.79 -8.50 -7.47
C LEU A 60 9.95 -8.27 -5.97
N LEU A 61 9.98 -9.35 -5.20
CA LEU A 61 10.05 -9.30 -3.74
C LEU A 61 11.29 -8.57 -3.20
N TYR A 62 12.46 -8.75 -3.81
CA TYR A 62 13.66 -8.05 -3.35
C TYR A 62 13.58 -6.54 -3.61
N VAL A 63 12.94 -6.14 -4.73
CA VAL A 63 12.63 -4.73 -5.01
C VAL A 63 11.66 -4.21 -3.96
N PHE A 64 10.63 -4.98 -3.62
CA PHE A 64 9.66 -4.61 -2.58
C PHE A 64 10.34 -4.32 -1.25
N ARG A 65 11.19 -5.24 -0.78
CA ARG A 65 11.94 -5.08 0.46
C ARG A 65 12.79 -3.81 0.42
N ASP A 66 13.54 -3.60 -0.67
CA ASP A 66 14.43 -2.46 -0.81
C ASP A 66 13.65 -1.13 -0.86
N VAL A 67 12.46 -1.13 -1.48
CA VAL A 67 11.53 0.00 -1.48
C VAL A 67 11.06 0.30 -0.06
N LEU A 68 10.61 -0.71 0.72
CA LEU A 68 10.17 -0.49 2.11
C LEU A 68 11.29 0.10 2.99
N LEU A 69 12.52 -0.40 2.85
CA LEU A 69 13.69 0.10 3.59
C LEU A 69 14.06 1.55 3.24
N ARG A 70 13.88 1.94 1.97
CA ARG A 70 14.24 3.27 1.47
C ARG A 70 13.07 4.26 1.46
N CYS A 71 11.86 3.77 1.69
CA CYS A 71 10.61 4.52 1.60
C CYS A 71 10.64 5.81 2.43
N HIS A 72 11.21 5.75 3.63
CA HIS A 72 11.35 6.92 4.51
C HIS A 72 12.12 8.08 3.85
N ARG A 73 13.23 7.77 3.16
CA ARG A 73 14.06 8.78 2.49
C ARG A 73 13.30 9.44 1.34
N PHE A 74 12.62 8.63 0.52
CA PHE A 74 11.80 9.14 -0.57
C PHE A 74 10.67 10.03 -0.04
N ALA A 75 10.01 9.57 1.03
CA ALA A 75 8.92 10.27 1.64
C ALA A 75 9.34 11.64 2.20
N GLN A 76 10.52 11.74 2.81
CA GLN A 76 11.10 13.01 3.27
C GLN A 76 11.42 13.95 2.09
N GLN A 77 12.07 13.45 1.05
CA GLN A 77 12.47 14.25 -0.12
C GLN A 77 11.28 14.85 -0.86
N ARG A 78 10.14 14.15 -0.85
CA ARG A 78 8.91 14.56 -1.53
C ARG A 78 7.86 15.16 -0.58
N ALA A 79 8.20 15.33 0.69
CA ALA A 79 7.29 15.82 1.73
C ALA A 79 5.94 15.07 1.80
N VAL A 80 5.92 13.76 1.49
CA VAL A 80 4.69 12.96 1.54
C VAL A 80 4.34 12.59 2.98
N ARG A 81 3.04 12.57 3.29
CA ARG A 81 2.52 12.13 4.59
C ARG A 81 1.83 10.78 4.53
N HIS A 82 1.36 10.42 3.34
CA HIS A 82 0.61 9.19 3.08
C HIS A 82 1.43 8.24 2.23
N ILE A 83 1.51 6.99 2.67
CA ILE A 83 2.10 5.88 1.91
C ILE A 83 1.00 4.86 1.65
N LEU A 84 0.78 4.57 0.39
CA LEU A 84 -0.29 3.71 -0.08
C LEU A 84 0.35 2.49 -0.74
N LEU A 85 -0.19 1.32 -0.47
CA LEU A 85 0.32 0.06 -1.00
C LEU A 85 -0.85 -0.75 -1.56
N THR A 86 -0.78 -1.10 -2.84
CA THR A 86 -1.71 -2.07 -3.44
C THR A 86 -1.49 -3.47 -2.84
N THR A 87 -2.38 -4.42 -3.09
CA THR A 87 -2.18 -5.80 -2.58
C THR A 87 -0.81 -6.34 -2.99
N PHE A 88 -0.11 -7.04 -2.09
CA PHE A 88 1.29 -7.43 -2.32
C PHE A 88 1.58 -8.92 -2.09
N ASN A 89 0.57 -9.70 -1.71
CA ASN A 89 0.71 -11.13 -1.38
C ASN A 89 1.21 -11.99 -2.56
N GLN A 90 0.92 -11.59 -3.80
CA GLN A 90 1.40 -12.23 -5.02
C GLN A 90 2.91 -12.06 -5.26
N LEU A 91 3.63 -11.31 -4.43
CA LEU A 91 5.09 -11.23 -4.49
C LEU A 91 5.77 -12.41 -3.77
N PHE A 92 5.02 -13.25 -3.03
CA PHE A 92 5.57 -14.29 -2.15
C PHE A 92 5.22 -15.69 -2.65
N HIS A 93 6.10 -16.25 -3.48
CA HIS A 93 5.93 -17.56 -4.12
C HIS A 93 7.18 -18.45 -3.98
N TYR A 94 7.76 -18.53 -2.78
CA TYR A 94 8.90 -19.43 -2.51
C TYR A 94 8.46 -20.89 -2.39
N GLN A 95 9.35 -21.80 -2.80
CA GLN A 95 9.14 -23.24 -2.67
C GLN A 95 9.17 -23.69 -1.20
N ASP A 96 10.05 -23.10 -0.39
CA ASP A 96 10.07 -23.31 1.06
C ASP A 96 8.99 -22.45 1.72
N ALA A 97 7.93 -23.11 2.20
CA ALA A 97 6.80 -22.44 2.84
C ALA A 97 7.20 -21.69 4.12
N LYS A 98 8.16 -22.22 4.89
CA LYS A 98 8.62 -21.58 6.14
C LYS A 98 9.43 -20.34 5.82
N GLU A 99 10.30 -20.41 4.83
CA GLU A 99 11.04 -19.24 4.35
C GLU A 99 10.08 -18.17 3.80
N ASN A 100 9.12 -18.57 2.97
CA ASN A 100 8.10 -17.67 2.42
C ASN A 100 7.35 -16.92 3.52
N ASP A 101 6.96 -17.64 4.57
CA ASP A 101 6.25 -17.08 5.71
C ASP A 101 7.13 -16.12 6.52
N ASN A 102 8.39 -16.46 6.78
CA ASN A 102 9.33 -15.56 7.46
C ASN A 102 9.52 -14.25 6.69
N ILE A 103 9.67 -14.33 5.37
CA ILE A 103 9.84 -13.12 4.54
C ILE A 103 8.55 -12.29 4.51
N HIS A 104 7.39 -12.95 4.46
CA HIS A 104 6.09 -12.28 4.53
C HIS A 104 5.89 -11.54 5.86
N GLU A 105 6.22 -12.18 6.98
CA GLU A 105 6.18 -11.56 8.30
C GLU A 105 7.14 -10.36 8.39
N HIS A 106 8.36 -10.50 7.90
CA HIS A 106 9.32 -9.39 7.90
C HIS A 106 8.83 -8.19 7.08
N ALA A 107 8.19 -8.41 5.92
CA ALA A 107 7.61 -7.33 5.14
C ALA A 107 6.51 -6.57 5.92
N TRP A 108 5.68 -7.29 6.68
CA TRP A 108 4.70 -6.68 7.56
C TRP A 108 5.32 -5.87 8.70
N GLU A 109 6.42 -6.35 9.30
CA GLU A 109 7.15 -5.60 10.33
C GLU A 109 7.72 -4.29 9.78
N LEU A 110 8.25 -4.31 8.56
CA LEU A 110 8.72 -3.10 7.88
C LEU A 110 7.57 -2.12 7.63
N LEU A 111 6.41 -2.59 7.17
CA LEU A 111 5.21 -1.77 6.99
C LEU A 111 4.72 -1.17 8.31
N ARG A 112 4.72 -1.95 9.39
CA ARG A 112 4.35 -1.46 10.73
C ARG A 112 5.32 -0.38 11.21
N THR A 113 6.62 -0.57 10.97
CA THR A 113 7.65 0.44 11.28
C THR A 113 7.43 1.74 10.50
N LEU A 114 7.04 1.64 9.21
CA LEU A 114 6.65 2.81 8.42
C LEU A 114 5.40 3.49 8.98
N GLY A 115 4.39 2.71 9.41
CA GLY A 115 3.14 3.19 10.01
C GLY A 115 3.33 4.03 11.27
N GLN A 116 4.41 3.81 12.03
CA GLN A 116 4.75 4.64 13.18
C GLN A 116 5.03 6.11 12.80
N ARG A 117 5.50 6.36 11.57
CA ARG A 117 5.94 7.68 11.10
C ARG A 117 4.99 8.30 10.07
N TYR A 118 4.30 7.47 9.30
CA TYR A 118 3.47 7.88 8.17
C TYR A 118 2.06 7.31 8.30
N ASP A 119 1.09 7.93 7.63
CA ASP A 119 -0.23 7.31 7.43
C ASP A 119 -0.10 6.25 6.33
N VAL A 120 0.01 4.99 6.74
CA VAL A 120 0.21 3.87 5.80
C VAL A 120 -1.11 3.14 5.59
N ARG A 121 -1.55 3.04 4.33
CA ARG A 121 -2.70 2.22 3.94
C ARG A 121 -2.27 1.11 3.01
N VAL A 122 -2.58 -0.13 3.39
CA VAL A 122 -2.22 -1.32 2.63
C VAL A 122 -3.45 -2.09 2.19
N GLY A 123 -3.49 -2.45 0.92
CA GLY A 123 -4.52 -3.31 0.36
C GLY A 123 -4.37 -4.76 0.83
N ILE A 124 -5.45 -5.35 1.33
CA ILE A 124 -5.47 -6.72 1.87
C ILE A 124 -6.60 -7.52 1.22
N HIS A 125 -6.24 -8.53 0.44
CA HIS A 125 -7.21 -9.50 -0.04
C HIS A 125 -7.83 -10.25 1.14
N HIS A 126 -9.14 -10.54 1.11
CA HIS A 126 -9.89 -11.13 2.23
C HIS A 126 -9.24 -12.40 2.81
N ARG A 127 -8.61 -13.23 1.97
CA ARG A 127 -7.89 -14.46 2.39
C ARG A 127 -6.68 -14.22 3.31
N HIS A 128 -6.17 -13.00 3.37
CA HIS A 128 -4.99 -12.64 4.15
C HIS A 128 -5.32 -11.78 5.38
N GLU A 129 -6.60 -11.58 5.69
CA GLU A 129 -7.05 -10.77 6.83
C GLU A 129 -6.46 -11.25 8.16
N ALA A 130 -6.48 -12.56 8.42
CA ALA A 130 -6.00 -13.13 9.69
C ALA A 130 -4.54 -12.75 9.97
N ARG A 131 -3.69 -12.77 8.93
CA ARG A 131 -2.28 -12.36 9.05
C ARG A 131 -2.18 -10.85 9.24
N ALA A 132 -2.89 -10.07 8.45
CA ALA A 132 -2.85 -8.61 8.54
C ALA A 132 -3.29 -8.06 9.91
N ARG A 133 -4.23 -8.73 10.60
CA ARG A 133 -4.68 -8.34 11.96
C ARG A 133 -3.57 -8.37 13.00
N ARG A 134 -2.49 -9.12 12.77
CA ARG A 134 -1.31 -9.15 13.66
C ARG A 134 -0.50 -7.86 13.59
N PHE A 135 -0.60 -7.12 12.48
CA PHE A 135 0.32 -6.02 12.16
C PHE A 135 -0.38 -4.68 12.02
N CYS A 136 -1.59 -4.64 11.45
CA CYS A 136 -2.37 -3.41 11.27
C CYS A 136 -3.02 -2.98 12.59
N ASP A 137 -3.08 -1.67 12.82
CA ASP A 137 -3.77 -1.09 13.97
C ASP A 137 -5.29 -1.22 13.83
N ALA A 138 -5.78 -1.15 12.58
CA ALA A 138 -7.16 -1.46 12.24
C ALA A 138 -7.25 -2.03 10.82
N ILE A 139 -8.28 -2.85 10.60
CA ILE A 139 -8.68 -3.31 9.27
C ILE A 139 -10.08 -2.78 8.99
N ILE A 140 -10.18 -2.00 7.93
CA ILE A 140 -11.42 -1.38 7.46
C ILE A 140 -11.88 -2.08 6.19
N THR A 141 -13.20 -2.26 6.06
CA THR A 141 -13.78 -2.80 4.83
C THR A 141 -13.98 -1.67 3.83
N GLN A 142 -13.93 -1.98 2.54
CA GLN A 142 -14.18 -1.04 1.45
C GLN A 142 -15.46 -0.17 1.62
N HIS A 143 -16.48 -0.64 2.36
CA HIS A 143 -17.73 0.10 2.62
C HIS A 143 -17.63 1.12 3.76
N SER A 144 -16.63 1.00 4.63
CA SER A 144 -16.45 1.88 5.80
C SER A 144 -15.74 3.21 5.49
N LEU A 145 -15.45 3.49 4.22
CA LEU A 145 -14.76 4.70 3.76
C LEU A 145 -15.63 5.61 2.90
N ALA A 146 -16.90 5.28 2.66
CA ALA A 146 -17.87 6.13 1.94
C ALA A 146 -18.33 7.37 2.74
N GLY A 147 -17.62 7.72 3.82
CA GLY A 147 -17.92 8.83 4.72
C GLY A 147 -16.83 9.91 4.79
N TYR A 148 -15.86 9.92 3.86
CA TYR A 148 -14.80 10.92 3.76
C TYR A 148 -14.69 11.47 2.34
#